data_AF-A0A1F4DWN7-F1
#
_entry.id   AF-A0A1F4DWN7-F1
#
_cell.length_a   1.000
_cell.length_b   1.000
_cell.length_c   1.000
_cell.angle_alpha   90.00
_cell.angle_beta   90.00
_cell.angle_gamma   90.00
#
_symmetry.space_group_name_H-M   'P 1'
#
loop_
_entity.id
_entity.type
_entity.pdbx_description
1 polymer ?
#
loop_
_entity_poly.entity_id
_entity_poly.type
_entity_poly.pdbx_seq_one_letter_code
_entity_poly.pdbx_strand_id
1 'polypeptide(L)'
;MCRINMIMEDTRNEIGEDWLRNRFAQPRTVAPLLTGDGSLLRDGRALRPAAVLVPVISRDGDLSVLFTRRTDHLYDHAGQISFPGGRAEPHEESAAQTALRETEEEIGLAADRVEVLGSLSEYVTVTGYRVTPVVGLARTPLELKPDDFEVAEIFEVPLGFVLDPSNHQRNRVVHLGRQRHYYALPYGQYYIWGATAGMLMNFYSYLMA
;
A
#
# COMPACT_ATOMS: atom_id res chain seq x y z
N MET A 1 29.65 2.10 -5.02
CA MET A 1 28.98 2.94 -3.99
C MET A 1 28.75 4.36 -4.52
N CYS A 2 28.28 4.51 -5.77
CA CYS A 2 28.41 5.76 -6.52
C CYS A 2 27.36 5.82 -7.66
N ARG A 3 26.14 6.25 -7.31
CA ARG A 3 25.09 6.86 -8.19
C ARG A 3 23.79 7.05 -7.40
N ILE A 4 23.44 6.09 -6.53
CA ILE A 4 22.20 6.11 -5.74
C ILE A 4 22.25 7.18 -4.63
N ASN A 5 23.36 7.31 -3.90
CA ASN A 5 23.50 8.35 -2.87
C ASN A 5 23.45 9.78 -3.44
N MET A 6 23.87 9.97 -4.70
CA MET A 6 23.87 11.29 -5.34
C MET A 6 22.47 11.72 -5.79
N ILE A 7 21.54 10.76 -6.01
CA ILE A 7 20.13 11.04 -6.29
C ILE A 7 19.38 11.34 -4.98
N MET A 8 19.74 10.70 -3.87
CA MET A 8 19.07 10.81 -2.56
C MET A 8 19.31 12.14 -1.82
N GLU A 9 20.38 12.88 -2.14
CA GLU A 9 20.63 14.21 -1.56
C GLU A 9 20.00 15.34 -2.38
N ASP A 10 19.83 15.18 -3.70
CA ASP A 10 19.26 16.20 -4.59
C ASP A 10 17.72 16.13 -4.69
N THR A 11 17.12 14.95 -4.48
CA THR A 11 15.65 14.74 -4.59
C THR A 11 14.83 15.12 -3.35
N ARG A 12 15.46 15.34 -2.20
CA ARG A 12 14.71 15.64 -0.96
C ARG A 12 14.00 17.00 -0.98
N ASN A 13 14.38 17.92 -1.88
CA ASN A 13 13.69 19.18 -2.10
C ASN A 13 12.61 19.14 -3.21
N GLU A 14 12.39 17.99 -3.88
CA GLU A 14 11.47 17.87 -5.03
C GLU A 14 10.32 16.86 -4.84
N ILE A 15 10.29 16.10 -3.73
CA ILE A 15 9.20 15.15 -3.47
C ILE A 15 7.96 15.91 -2.96
N GLY A 16 7.09 16.28 -3.90
CA GLY A 16 5.81 16.94 -3.63
C GLY A 16 4.68 16.41 -4.51
N GLU A 17 3.50 17.01 -4.42
CA GLU A 17 2.31 16.55 -5.15
C GLU A 17 2.53 16.47 -6.67
N ASP A 18 3.14 17.49 -7.26
CA ASP A 18 3.37 17.54 -8.71
C ASP A 18 4.37 16.49 -9.17
N TRP A 19 5.41 16.24 -8.36
CA TRP A 19 6.32 15.12 -8.59
C TRP A 19 5.54 13.81 -8.62
N LEU A 20 4.69 13.56 -7.62
CA LEU A 20 3.87 12.35 -7.54
C LEU A 20 2.95 12.23 -8.75
N ARG A 21 2.19 13.28 -9.10
CA ARG A 21 1.32 13.30 -10.29
C ARG A 21 2.11 12.97 -11.56
N ASN A 22 3.29 13.57 -11.74
CA ASN A 22 4.15 13.32 -12.90
C ASN A 22 4.65 11.88 -13.00
N ARG A 23 4.73 11.13 -11.88
CA ARG A 23 5.04 9.70 -11.92
C ARG A 23 3.93 8.89 -12.60
N PHE A 24 2.68 9.32 -12.46
CA PHE A 24 1.48 8.64 -13.01
C PHE A 24 0.95 9.28 -14.31
N ALA A 25 1.39 10.48 -14.68
CA ALA A 25 0.90 11.22 -15.85
C ALA A 25 1.15 10.51 -17.20
N GLN A 26 2.07 9.55 -17.26
CA GLN A 26 2.33 8.75 -18.44
C GLN A 26 2.22 7.25 -18.11
N PRO A 27 1.66 6.42 -18.99
CA PRO A 27 1.66 4.97 -18.82
C PRO A 27 3.09 4.46 -18.65
N ARG A 28 3.43 4.01 -17.45
CA ARG A 28 4.71 3.38 -17.13
C ARG A 28 4.51 1.89 -16.92
N THR A 29 5.20 1.08 -17.71
CA THR A 29 5.28 -0.37 -17.47
C THR A 29 6.48 -0.65 -16.57
N VAL A 30 6.28 -0.53 -15.26
CA VAL A 30 7.29 -0.96 -14.28
C VAL A 30 6.97 -2.39 -13.87
N ALA A 31 7.90 -3.31 -14.12
CA ALA A 31 7.75 -4.68 -13.65
C ALA A 31 7.70 -4.70 -12.11
N PRO A 32 6.72 -5.38 -11.48
CA PRO A 32 6.63 -5.40 -10.04
C PRO A 32 7.82 -6.14 -9.43
N LEU A 33 8.33 -5.63 -8.31
CA LEU A 33 9.33 -6.35 -7.52
C LEU A 33 8.75 -7.65 -6.95
N LEU A 34 7.46 -7.63 -6.61
CA LEU A 34 6.74 -8.77 -6.07
C LEU A 34 5.37 -8.92 -6.72
N THR A 35 5.04 -10.14 -7.14
CA THR A 35 3.70 -10.49 -7.63
C THR A 35 2.84 -11.16 -6.56
N GLY A 36 3.41 -11.43 -5.37
CA GLY A 36 2.70 -12.04 -4.24
C GLY A 36 3.62 -12.48 -3.09
N ASP A 37 3.02 -12.90 -1.97
CA ASP A 37 3.70 -13.34 -0.73
C ASP A 37 3.79 -14.88 -0.57
N GLY A 38 3.46 -15.63 -1.63
CA GLY A 38 3.77 -17.06 -1.71
C GLY A 38 2.86 -17.85 -2.64
N SER A 39 3.39 -18.26 -3.80
CA SER A 39 2.62 -18.97 -4.83
C SER A 39 2.57 -20.51 -4.67
N LEU A 40 2.73 -21.07 -3.46
CA LEU A 40 3.00 -22.52 -3.33
C LEU A 40 1.89 -23.39 -2.74
N LEU A 41 0.69 -22.85 -2.53
CA LEU A 41 -0.51 -23.64 -2.25
C LEU A 41 -1.63 -23.12 -3.13
N ARG A 42 -1.84 -23.75 -4.28
CA ARG A 42 -3.09 -23.55 -5.03
C ARG A 42 -3.65 -24.88 -5.49
N ASP A 43 -4.66 -25.32 -4.77
CA ASP A 43 -5.56 -26.41 -5.13
C ASP A 43 -6.56 -25.98 -6.23
N GLY A 44 -6.11 -25.22 -7.23
CA GLY A 44 -6.96 -24.79 -8.37
C GLY A 44 -8.09 -23.81 -8.04
N ARG A 45 -8.19 -23.28 -6.80
CA ARG A 45 -9.24 -22.32 -6.42
C ARG A 45 -9.09 -20.98 -7.15
N ALA A 46 -10.21 -20.41 -7.58
CA ALA A 46 -10.28 -19.09 -8.19
C ALA A 46 -9.87 -18.00 -7.20
N LEU A 47 -9.19 -16.96 -7.71
CA LEU A 47 -8.81 -15.80 -6.91
C LEU A 47 -10.00 -14.89 -6.66
N ARG A 48 -10.07 -14.35 -5.45
CA ARG A 48 -11.04 -13.33 -5.09
C ARG A 48 -10.50 -11.95 -5.46
N PRO A 49 -11.16 -11.17 -6.33
CA PRO A 49 -10.74 -9.80 -6.63
C PRO A 49 -10.91 -8.91 -5.40
N ALA A 50 -9.95 -8.02 -5.19
CA ALA A 50 -9.91 -7.04 -4.12
C ALA A 50 -9.15 -5.80 -4.59
N ALA A 51 -9.37 -4.66 -3.95
CA ALA A 51 -8.61 -3.46 -4.19
C ALA A 51 -8.32 -2.74 -2.88
N VAL A 52 -7.16 -2.11 -2.81
CA VAL A 52 -6.77 -1.26 -1.68
C VAL A 52 -6.38 0.11 -2.18
N LEU A 53 -6.64 1.14 -1.39
CA LEU A 53 -6.11 2.46 -1.64
C LEU A 53 -4.71 2.55 -1.02
N VAL A 54 -3.74 3.06 -1.76
CA VAL A 54 -2.46 3.57 -1.26
C VAL A 54 -2.65 5.09 -1.12
N PRO A 55 -3.23 5.57 -0.01
CA PRO A 55 -3.49 7.00 0.19
C PRO A 55 -2.18 7.73 0.48
N VAL A 56 -1.79 8.62 -0.43
CA VAL A 56 -0.74 9.60 -0.19
C VAL A 56 -1.40 10.88 0.31
N ILE A 57 -1.03 11.33 1.50
CA ILE A 57 -1.56 12.55 2.10
C ILE A 57 -0.59 13.68 1.86
N SER A 58 -1.11 14.83 1.40
CA SER A 58 -0.34 16.08 1.32
C SER A 58 -0.66 16.96 2.53
N ARG A 59 0.36 17.29 3.33
CA ARG A 59 0.27 18.20 4.48
C ARG A 59 1.34 19.28 4.34
N ASP A 60 0.92 20.50 4.02
CA ASP A 60 1.82 21.66 3.88
C ASP A 60 3.02 21.42 2.93
N GLY A 61 2.82 20.58 1.90
CA GLY A 61 3.83 20.23 0.91
C GLY A 61 4.59 18.93 1.20
N ASP A 62 4.52 18.41 2.43
CA ASP A 62 5.07 17.11 2.79
C ASP A 62 4.10 15.98 2.43
N LEU A 63 4.65 14.89 1.90
CA LEU A 63 3.88 13.69 1.55
C LEU A 63 4.07 12.59 2.59
N SER A 64 2.97 11.94 2.97
CA SER A 64 2.96 10.74 3.81
C SER A 64 2.06 9.67 3.19
N VAL A 65 2.21 8.42 3.63
CA VAL A 65 1.34 7.30 3.25
C VAL A 65 0.53 6.89 4.47
N LEU A 66 -0.80 6.86 4.34
CA LEU A 66 -1.69 6.48 5.42
C LEU A 66 -1.92 4.96 5.44
N PHE A 67 -1.96 4.41 6.65
CA PHE A 67 -2.21 3.00 6.93
C PHE A 67 -3.27 2.86 8.02
N THR A 68 -3.90 1.69 8.05
CA THR A 68 -4.78 1.25 9.13
C THR A 68 -4.12 0.12 9.91
N ARG A 69 -4.41 0.04 11.21
CA ARG A 69 -4.18 -1.16 12.02
C ARG A 69 -5.52 -1.79 12.33
N ARG A 70 -5.69 -3.05 11.92
CA ARG A 70 -6.92 -3.81 12.21
C ARG A 70 -7.08 -4.04 13.69
N THR A 71 -8.31 -4.09 14.19
CA THR A 71 -8.59 -4.43 15.58
C THR A 71 -8.10 -5.85 15.93
N ASP A 72 -7.73 -6.06 17.20
CA ASP A 72 -7.13 -7.32 17.65
C ASP A 72 -8.14 -8.47 17.78
N HIS A 73 -9.44 -8.19 17.69
CA HIS A 73 -10.51 -9.17 17.91
C HIS A 73 -11.06 -9.81 16.63
N LEU A 74 -10.55 -9.40 15.47
CA LEU A 74 -10.94 -9.98 14.18
C LEU A 74 -10.37 -11.39 14.02
N TYR A 75 -11.19 -12.33 13.53
CA TYR A 75 -10.79 -13.73 13.32
C TYR A 75 -9.63 -13.89 12.34
N ASP A 76 -9.59 -13.04 11.31
CA ASP A 76 -8.52 -12.98 10.32
C ASP A 76 -7.71 -11.69 10.51
N HIS A 77 -6.38 -11.81 10.49
CA HIS A 77 -5.45 -10.67 10.42
C HIS A 77 -5.51 -9.67 11.59
N ALA A 78 -5.88 -10.12 12.80
CA ALA A 78 -5.85 -9.31 14.02
C ALA A 78 -4.55 -8.51 14.18
N GLY A 79 -4.67 -7.21 14.44
CA GLY A 79 -3.54 -6.30 14.67
C GLY A 79 -2.65 -6.02 13.45
N GLN A 80 -2.98 -6.54 12.27
CA GLN A 80 -2.18 -6.33 11.08
C GLN A 80 -2.31 -4.91 10.55
N ILE A 81 -1.20 -4.42 9.99
CA ILE A 81 -1.14 -3.14 9.31
C ILE A 81 -1.46 -3.36 7.84
N SER A 82 -2.42 -2.59 7.35
CA SER A 82 -2.89 -2.66 5.97
C SER A 82 -3.07 -1.27 5.37
N PHE A 83 -3.12 -1.26 4.05
CA PHE A 83 -3.81 -0.20 3.35
C PHE A 83 -5.31 -0.34 3.56
N PRO A 84 -6.08 0.76 3.62
CA PRO A 84 -7.53 0.66 3.64
C PRO A 84 -8.03 0.07 2.32
N GLY A 85 -9.06 -0.76 2.40
CA GLY A 85 -9.61 -1.45 1.24
C GLY A 85 -10.07 -2.88 1.52
N GLY A 86 -10.69 -3.48 0.52
CA GLY A 86 -11.35 -4.75 0.70
C GLY A 86 -11.72 -5.46 -0.59
N ARG A 87 -12.78 -6.26 -0.51
CA ARG A 87 -13.17 -7.18 -1.58
C ARG A 87 -13.97 -6.44 -2.64
N ALA A 88 -13.71 -6.75 -3.91
CA ALA A 88 -14.55 -6.22 -4.98
C ALA A 88 -15.93 -6.88 -4.97
N GLU A 89 -16.96 -6.04 -5.13
CA GLU A 89 -18.33 -6.47 -5.30
C GLU A 89 -18.65 -6.78 -6.77
N PRO A 90 -19.62 -7.67 -7.06
CA PRO A 90 -19.94 -8.08 -8.44
C PRO A 90 -20.40 -6.93 -9.36
N HIS A 91 -20.87 -5.84 -8.78
CA HIS A 91 -21.46 -4.70 -9.50
C HIS A 91 -20.46 -3.56 -9.73
N GLU A 92 -19.24 -3.66 -9.18
CA GLU A 92 -18.24 -2.60 -9.30
C GLU A 92 -17.53 -2.68 -10.66
N GLU A 93 -17.39 -1.52 -11.30
CA GLU A 93 -16.87 -1.41 -12.66
C GLU A 93 -15.34 -1.25 -12.68
N SER A 94 -14.73 -0.93 -11.54
CA SER A 94 -13.28 -0.71 -11.44
C SER A 94 -12.70 -0.97 -10.05
N ALA A 95 -11.41 -1.29 -9.99
CA ALA A 95 -10.68 -1.41 -8.73
C ALA A 95 -10.62 -0.08 -7.94
N ALA A 96 -10.65 1.06 -8.63
CA ALA A 96 -10.70 2.37 -7.98
C ALA A 96 -12.00 2.56 -7.22
N GLN A 97 -13.14 2.14 -7.78
CA GLN A 97 -14.44 2.17 -7.10
C GLN A 97 -14.40 1.34 -5.82
N THR A 98 -13.92 0.09 -5.91
CA THR A 98 -13.75 -0.79 -4.74
C THR A 98 -12.85 -0.16 -3.68
N ALA A 99 -11.67 0.32 -4.06
CA ALA A 99 -10.72 0.89 -3.10
C ALA A 99 -11.29 2.13 -2.40
N LEU A 100 -11.97 3.02 -3.13
CA LEU A 100 -12.56 4.23 -2.57
C LEU A 100 -13.74 3.92 -1.65
N ARG A 101 -14.66 3.04 -2.07
CA ARG A 101 -15.80 2.63 -1.24
C ARG A 101 -15.34 2.03 0.09
N GLU A 102 -14.47 1.02 0.03
CA GLU A 102 -13.95 0.34 1.22
C GLU A 102 -13.16 1.31 2.12
N THR A 103 -12.38 2.24 1.53
CA THR A 103 -11.69 3.26 2.32
C THR A 103 -12.67 4.20 3.03
N GLU A 104 -13.75 4.60 2.36
CA GLU A 104 -14.78 5.44 2.97
C GLU A 104 -15.51 4.69 4.10
N GLU A 105 -15.81 3.40 3.91
CA GLU A 105 -16.41 2.53 4.93
C GLU A 105 -15.49 2.35 6.15
N GLU A 106 -14.21 2.03 5.94
CA GLU A 106 -13.27 1.72 7.02
C GLU A 106 -12.80 2.95 7.80
N ILE A 107 -12.56 4.09 7.12
CA ILE A 107 -11.92 5.27 7.72
C ILE A 107 -12.62 6.61 7.44
N GLY A 108 -13.76 6.62 6.75
CA GLY A 108 -14.53 7.84 6.47
C GLY A 108 -13.87 8.78 5.46
N LEU A 109 -12.82 8.37 4.75
CA LEU A 109 -12.18 9.21 3.73
C LEU A 109 -13.04 9.25 2.48
N ALA A 110 -13.83 10.32 2.34
CA ALA A 110 -14.74 10.50 1.22
C ALA A 110 -14.01 10.48 -0.13
N ALA A 111 -14.62 9.81 -1.11
CA ALA A 111 -14.04 9.62 -2.44
C ALA A 111 -13.71 10.93 -3.18
N ASP A 112 -14.49 12.00 -2.97
CA ASP A 112 -14.28 13.32 -3.59
C ASP A 112 -13.07 14.08 -3.01
N ARG A 113 -12.49 13.60 -1.91
CA ARG A 113 -11.25 14.10 -1.31
C ARG A 113 -10.01 13.42 -1.87
N VAL A 114 -10.17 12.40 -2.72
CA VAL A 114 -9.08 11.59 -3.26
C VAL A 114 -8.96 11.76 -4.77
N GLU A 115 -7.83 12.31 -5.19
CA GLU A 115 -7.43 12.35 -6.60
C GLU A 115 -6.80 10.98 -6.96
N VAL A 116 -7.52 10.12 -7.67
CA VAL A 116 -6.98 8.83 -8.13
C VAL A 116 -5.94 9.07 -9.22
N LEU A 117 -4.68 8.71 -8.94
CA LEU A 117 -3.55 8.92 -9.86
C LEU A 117 -3.37 7.73 -10.81
N GLY A 118 -3.63 6.52 -10.33
CA GLY A 118 -3.48 5.30 -11.12
C GLY A 118 -3.47 4.05 -10.28
N SER A 119 -3.08 2.92 -10.88
CA SER A 119 -2.97 1.64 -10.17
C SER A 119 -1.61 0.99 -10.41
N LEU A 120 -1.16 0.24 -9.41
CA LEU A 120 0.04 -0.58 -9.49
C LEU A 120 -0.30 -1.98 -10.03
N SER A 121 0.72 -2.77 -10.35
CA SER A 121 0.52 -4.18 -10.71
C SER A 121 -0.16 -4.95 -9.58
N GLU A 122 -1.02 -5.89 -9.97
CA GLU A 122 -1.76 -6.73 -9.04
C GLU A 122 -0.82 -7.54 -8.13
N TYR A 123 -1.26 -7.72 -6.88
CA TYR A 123 -0.57 -8.50 -5.87
C TYR A 123 -1.43 -9.69 -5.42
N VAL A 124 -0.85 -10.89 -5.46
CA VAL A 124 -1.51 -12.11 -5.02
C VAL A 124 -1.15 -12.41 -3.58
N THR A 125 -2.16 -12.45 -2.70
CA THR A 125 -1.96 -12.80 -1.29
C THR A 125 -2.07 -14.31 -1.07
N VAL A 126 -1.38 -14.82 -0.04
CA VAL A 126 -1.47 -16.22 0.42
C VAL A 126 -2.89 -16.61 0.84
N THR A 127 -3.70 -15.63 1.21
CA THR A 127 -5.12 -15.77 1.55
C THR A 127 -6.03 -15.87 0.32
N GLY A 128 -5.48 -15.84 -0.90
CA GLY A 128 -6.24 -16.06 -2.12
C GLY A 128 -6.99 -14.84 -2.63
N TYR A 129 -6.47 -13.64 -2.36
CA TYR A 129 -6.93 -12.41 -3.01
C TYR A 129 -6.00 -12.03 -4.16
N ARG A 130 -6.59 -11.48 -5.23
CA ARG A 130 -5.91 -10.72 -6.28
C ARG A 130 -6.20 -9.25 -5.98
N VAL A 131 -5.23 -8.59 -5.38
CA VAL A 131 -5.37 -7.21 -4.90
C VAL A 131 -4.82 -6.25 -5.93
N THR A 132 -5.61 -5.25 -6.32
CA THR A 132 -5.15 -4.11 -7.14
C THR A 132 -4.88 -2.92 -6.24
N PRO A 133 -3.62 -2.48 -6.06
CA PRO A 133 -3.32 -1.26 -5.31
C PRO A 133 -3.61 -0.03 -6.17
N VAL A 134 -4.50 0.84 -5.70
CA VAL A 134 -4.88 2.10 -6.34
C VAL A 134 -4.19 3.23 -5.61
N VAL A 135 -3.42 4.06 -6.30
CA VAL A 135 -2.71 5.19 -5.69
C VAL A 135 -3.59 6.43 -5.77
N GLY A 136 -3.88 7.03 -4.63
CA GLY A 136 -4.69 8.24 -4.53
C GLY A 136 -3.95 9.34 -3.76
N LEU A 137 -4.07 10.58 -4.22
CA LEU A 137 -3.57 11.76 -3.51
C LEU A 137 -4.75 12.41 -2.77
N ALA A 138 -4.72 12.36 -1.44
CA ALA A 138 -5.75 12.94 -0.59
C ALA A 138 -5.32 14.31 -0.06
N ARG A 139 -6.23 15.28 -0.13
CA ARG A 139 -5.97 16.67 0.28
C ARG A 139 -6.57 16.96 1.65
N THR A 140 -5.82 17.68 2.49
CA THR A 140 -6.29 18.09 3.82
C THR A 140 -7.31 19.23 3.77
N PRO A 141 -8.15 19.39 4.81
CA PRO A 141 -8.27 18.53 6.00
C PRO A 141 -8.88 17.15 5.68
N LEU A 142 -8.42 16.11 6.38
CA LEU A 142 -9.03 14.77 6.31
C LEU A 142 -10.02 14.65 7.47
N GLU A 143 -11.31 14.49 7.17
CA GLU A 143 -12.35 14.25 8.16
C GLU A 143 -12.49 12.74 8.40
N LEU A 144 -11.42 12.13 8.94
CA LEU A 144 -11.38 10.67 9.13
C LEU A 144 -12.29 10.25 10.28
N LYS A 145 -13.01 9.17 10.05
CA LYS A 145 -13.88 8.50 11.03
C LYS A 145 -13.68 6.99 10.92
N PRO A 146 -12.74 6.41 11.70
CA PRO A 146 -12.55 4.96 11.69
C PRO A 146 -13.83 4.23 12.10
N ASP A 147 -14.10 3.10 11.45
CA ASP A 147 -15.00 2.10 12.02
C ASP A 147 -14.26 1.39 13.17
N ASP A 148 -14.64 1.72 14.41
CA ASP A 148 -14.02 1.17 15.63
C ASP A 148 -14.11 -0.37 15.71
N PHE A 149 -14.98 -1.02 14.92
CA PHE A 149 -15.03 -2.47 14.84
C PHE A 149 -13.87 -3.04 14.02
N GLU A 150 -13.52 -2.39 12.91
CA GLU A 150 -12.53 -2.89 11.95
C GLU A 150 -11.14 -2.26 12.13
N VAL A 151 -11.09 -0.98 12.48
CA VAL A 151 -9.89 -0.16 12.52
C VAL A 151 -9.61 0.30 13.94
N ALA A 152 -8.55 -0.25 14.55
CA ALA A 152 -8.09 0.18 15.86
C ALA A 152 -7.33 1.51 15.81
N GLU A 153 -6.67 1.79 14.68
CA GLU A 153 -5.76 2.92 14.57
C GLU A 153 -5.55 3.32 13.12
N ILE A 154 -5.44 4.63 12.89
CA ILE A 154 -5.01 5.22 11.62
C ILE A 154 -3.70 5.96 11.89
N PHE A 155 -2.69 5.73 11.05
CA PHE A 155 -1.41 6.41 11.18
C PHE A 155 -0.77 6.66 9.82
N GLU A 156 0.18 7.59 9.80
CA GLU A 156 0.89 7.99 8.59
C GLU A 156 2.38 7.68 8.71
N VAL A 157 2.99 7.28 7.59
CA VAL A 157 4.45 7.12 7.45
C VAL A 157 4.93 8.12 6.40
N PRO A 158 5.93 8.98 6.69
CA PRO A 158 6.47 9.92 5.71
C PRO A 158 6.86 9.21 4.41
N LEU A 159 6.50 9.78 3.27
CA LEU A 159 6.82 9.19 1.97
C LEU A 159 8.35 9.08 1.79
N GLY A 160 9.11 10.06 2.28
CA GLY A 160 10.57 9.99 2.31
C GLY A 160 11.11 8.78 3.09
N PHE A 161 10.44 8.35 4.17
CA PHE A 161 10.80 7.14 4.90
C PHE A 161 10.52 5.87 4.08
N VAL A 162 9.36 5.83 3.42
CA VAL A 162 8.98 4.74 2.50
C VAL A 162 9.95 4.64 1.33
N LEU A 163 10.45 5.78 0.83
CA LEU A 163 11.34 5.85 -0.33
C LEU A 163 12.82 5.60 0.00
N ASP A 164 13.21 5.61 1.27
CA ASP A 164 14.58 5.30 1.65
C ASP A 164 14.81 3.78 1.73
N PRO A 165 15.63 3.19 0.84
CA PRO A 165 15.86 1.75 0.81
C PRO A 165 16.55 1.21 2.07
N SER A 166 17.16 2.06 2.91
CA SER A 166 17.74 1.63 4.18
C SER A 166 16.69 1.22 5.21
N ASN A 167 15.43 1.65 5.04
CA ASN A 167 14.30 1.27 5.89
C ASN A 167 13.67 -0.06 5.46
N HIS A 168 14.08 -0.64 4.32
CA HIS A 168 13.49 -1.86 3.77
C HIS A 168 14.23 -3.09 4.27
N GLN A 169 13.54 -3.92 5.04
CA GLN A 169 14.07 -5.19 5.50
C GLN A 169 13.58 -6.33 4.62
N ARG A 170 14.50 -7.19 4.18
CA ARG A 170 14.17 -8.44 3.51
C ARG A 170 14.46 -9.61 4.44
N ASN A 171 13.40 -10.15 5.01
CA ASN A 171 13.46 -11.23 5.97
C ASN A 171 13.19 -12.60 5.33
N ARG A 172 13.47 -13.65 6.09
CA ARG A 172 13.27 -15.05 5.69
C ARG A 172 12.51 -15.79 6.78
N VAL A 173 11.53 -16.60 6.40
CA VAL A 173 10.85 -17.56 7.28
C VAL A 173 10.88 -18.94 6.65
N VAL A 174 10.95 -19.98 7.48
CA VAL A 174 10.74 -21.36 7.03
C VAL A 174 9.30 -21.74 7.38
N HIS A 175 8.50 -22.06 6.38
CA HIS A 175 7.11 -22.47 6.55
C HIS A 175 6.87 -23.77 5.77
N LEU A 176 6.40 -24.81 6.45
CA LEU A 176 6.21 -26.17 5.89
C LEU A 176 7.46 -26.69 5.16
N GLY A 177 8.64 -26.53 5.78
CA GLY A 177 9.92 -26.95 5.22
C GLY A 177 10.42 -26.13 4.02
N ARG A 178 9.68 -25.10 3.58
CA ARG A 178 10.07 -24.23 2.47
C ARG A 178 10.48 -22.86 3.00
N GLN A 179 11.59 -22.37 2.46
CA GLN A 179 12.06 -21.02 2.68
C GLN A 179 11.16 -20.02 1.93
N ARG A 180 10.64 -19.02 2.63
CA ARG A 180 9.93 -17.89 2.06
C ARG A 180 10.62 -16.60 2.45
N HIS A 181 10.66 -15.66 1.51
CA HIS A 181 11.12 -14.29 1.76
C HIS A 181 9.93 -13.37 1.88
N TYR A 182 10.02 -12.38 2.76
CA TYR A 182 9.04 -11.32 2.89
C TYR A 182 9.74 -10.00 3.15
N TYR A 183 9.09 -8.90 2.78
CA TYR A 183 9.55 -7.56 3.11
C TYR A 183 8.90 -7.06 4.40
N ALA A 184 9.63 -6.22 5.12
CA ALA A 184 9.11 -5.44 6.21
C ALA A 184 9.69 -4.01 6.19
N LEU A 185 8.89 -3.05 6.63
CA LEU A 185 9.28 -1.66 6.90
C LEU A 185 8.89 -1.31 8.34
N PRO A 186 9.78 -1.52 9.32
CA PRO A 186 9.54 -1.11 10.70
C PRO A 186 9.58 0.41 10.82
N TYR A 187 8.58 1.02 11.46
CA TYR A 187 8.50 2.46 11.66
C TYR A 187 7.99 2.76 13.07
N GLY A 188 8.86 3.24 13.96
CA GLY A 188 8.54 3.40 15.38
C GLY A 188 8.05 2.08 15.99
N GLN A 189 6.81 2.07 16.49
CA GLN A 189 6.14 0.88 17.04
C GLN A 189 5.49 -0.03 15.98
N TYR A 190 5.38 0.45 14.74
CA TYR A 190 4.71 -0.25 13.66
C TYR A 190 5.66 -1.19 12.93
N TYR A 191 5.18 -2.41 12.66
CA TYR A 191 5.90 -3.37 11.85
C TYR A 191 5.07 -3.66 10.60
N ILE A 192 5.35 -2.95 9.50
CA ILE A 192 4.63 -3.11 8.23
C ILE A 192 5.25 -4.30 7.51
N TRP A 193 4.51 -5.38 7.25
CA TRP A 193 5.07 -6.61 6.68
C TRP A 193 4.08 -7.33 5.76
N GLY A 194 4.50 -8.47 5.18
CA GLY A 194 3.61 -9.34 4.39
C GLY A 194 3.13 -8.68 3.09
N ALA A 195 1.86 -8.89 2.76
CA ALA A 195 1.25 -8.34 1.54
C ALA A 195 1.34 -6.81 1.48
N THR A 196 1.08 -6.11 2.59
CA THR A 196 1.16 -4.64 2.67
C THR A 196 2.56 -4.16 2.32
N ALA A 197 3.60 -4.70 2.96
CA ALA A 197 4.98 -4.34 2.62
C ALA A 197 5.34 -4.76 1.19
N GLY A 198 4.82 -5.87 0.68
CA GLY A 198 5.01 -6.30 -0.70
C GLY A 198 4.47 -5.30 -1.72
N MET A 199 3.24 -4.80 -1.50
CA MET A 199 2.64 -3.75 -2.32
C MET A 199 3.38 -2.41 -2.15
N LEU A 200 3.82 -2.08 -0.94
CA LEU A 200 4.62 -0.88 -0.65
C LEU A 200 5.98 -0.91 -1.39
N MET A 201 6.62 -2.07 -1.50
CA MET A 201 7.84 -2.23 -2.30
C MET A 201 7.58 -2.05 -3.80
N ASN A 202 6.44 -2.50 -4.31
CA ASN A 202 6.04 -2.22 -5.69
C ASN A 202 5.78 -0.73 -5.91
N PHE A 203 5.16 -0.06 -4.94
CA PHE A 203 4.96 1.40 -4.97
C PHE A 203 6.30 2.15 -4.99
N TYR A 204 7.23 1.81 -4.08
CA TYR A 204 8.60 2.32 -4.08
C TYR A 204 9.27 2.14 -5.45
N SER A 205 9.25 0.91 -5.99
CA SER A 205 9.87 0.62 -7.28
C SER A 205 9.25 1.42 -8.43
N TYR A 206 7.93 1.61 -8.41
CA TYR A 206 7.22 2.39 -9.42
C TYR A 206 7.62 3.86 -9.36
N LEU A 207 7.72 4.43 -8.16
CA LEU A 207 8.09 5.83 -7.96
C LEU A 207 9.57 6.12 -8.27
N MET A 208 10.47 5.14 -8.12
CA MET A 208 11.91 5.31 -8.37
C MET A 208 12.36 4.98 -9.81
N ALA A 209 11.45 4.48 -10.66
CA ALA A 209 11.75 4.06 -12.04
C ALA A 209 12.04 5.20 -13.05
#